data_AF-F6GBU5-F1
#
_entry.id   AF-F6GBU5-F1
#
_cell.length_a   1.000
_cell.length_b   1.000
_cell.length_c   1.000
_cell.angle_alpha   90.00
_cell.angle_beta   90.00
_cell.angle_gamma   90.00
#
_symmetry.space_group_name_H-M   'P 1'
#
loop_
_entity.id
_entity.type
_entity.pdbx_description
1 polymer ?
#
loop_
_entity_poly.entity_id
_entity_poly.type
_entity_poly.pdbx_seq_one_letter_code
_entity_poly.pdbx_strand_id
1 'polypeptide(L)' 'MLYSMHCICSDKSIDDILSAQRDIPLPFEDMLACHTRCLTGCGSCIDQIRACVKDSKRFFAAEQQA' A
#
# COMPACT_ATOMS: atom_id res chain seq x y z
N MET A 1 12.94 3.62 18.48
CA MET A 1 11.74 2.76 18.45
C MET A 1 11.28 2.69 17.00
N LEU A 2 11.56 1.59 16.29
CA LEU A 2 10.94 1.36 15.00
C LEU A 2 9.45 1.17 15.28
N TYR A 3 8.63 2.19 14.98
CA TYR A 3 7.19 2.02 14.93
C TYR A 3 6.94 0.83 14.01
N SER A 4 6.32 -0.23 14.53
CA SER A 4 5.86 -1.34 13.71
C SER A 4 4.95 -0.75 12.64
N MET A 5 5.50 -0.66 11.43
CA MET A 5 4.85 -0.12 10.24
C MET A 5 3.80 -1.15 9.84
N HIS A 6 2.63 -1.14 10.46
CA HIS A 6 1.55 -2.07 10.17
C HIS A 6 0.21 -1.35 10.07
N CYS A 7 -0.61 -1.80 9.12
CA CYS A 7 -1.98 -1.38 9.00
C CYS A 7 -2.80 -2.09 10.09
N ILE A 8 -3.27 -1.33 11.09
CA ILE A 8 -4.08 -1.85 12.19
C ILE A 8 -5.39 -2.48 11.67
N CYS A 9 -5.97 -1.97 10.59
CA CYS A 9 -7.23 -2.48 10.04
C CYS A 9 -7.11 -3.85 9.37
N SER A 10 -5.92 -4.22 8.90
CA SER A 10 -5.67 -5.51 8.21
C SER A 10 -4.70 -6.41 8.96
N ASP A 11 -4.13 -5.93 10.07
CA ASP A 11 -3.07 -6.58 10.83
C ASP A 11 -1.87 -7.01 9.95
N LYS A 12 -1.62 -6.24 8.89
CA LYS A 12 -0.53 -6.49 7.93
C LYS A 12 0.55 -5.45 8.07
N SER A 13 1.81 -5.87 7.96
CA SER A 13 2.89 -4.91 7.87
C SER A 13 2.86 -4.17 6.52
N ILE A 14 3.41 -2.95 6.50
CA ILE A 14 3.60 -2.20 5.25
C ILE A 14 4.50 -2.99 4.30
N ASP A 15 5.49 -3.73 4.81
CA ASP A 15 6.35 -4.58 3.99
C ASP A 15 5.55 -5.71 3.31
N ASP A 16 4.65 -6.38 4.03
CA ASP A 16 3.77 -7.42 3.44
C ASP A 16 2.88 -6.84 2.33
N ILE A 17 2.37 -5.61 2.54
CA ILE A 17 1.54 -4.90 1.55
C ILE A 17 2.38 -4.58 0.31
N LEU A 18 3.60 -4.06 0.50
CA LEU A 18 4.51 -3.74 -0.60
C LEU A 18 5.04 -5.01 -1.31
N SER A 19 5.22 -6.11 -0.59
CA SER A 19 5.60 -7.40 -1.17
C SER A 19 4.47 -7.95 -2.02
N ALA A 20 3.22 -7.93 -1.53
CA ALA A 20 2.07 -8.34 -2.32
C ALA A 20 1.90 -7.48 -3.59
N GLN A 21 2.19 -6.18 -3.49
CA GLN A 21 2.19 -5.25 -4.61
C GLN A 21 3.32 -5.54 -5.63
N ARG A 22 4.45 -6.10 -5.20
CA ARG A 22 5.52 -6.57 -6.11
C ARG A 22 5.11 -7.79 -6.91
N ASP A 23 4.39 -8.71 -6.26
CA ASP A 23 3.93 -9.94 -6.90
C ASP A 23 2.75 -9.67 -7.86
N ILE A 24 1.82 -8.80 -7.46
CA ILE A 24 0.65 -8.40 -8.25
C ILE A 24 0.52 -6.87 -8.21
N PRO A 25 1.08 -6.15 -9.19
CA PRO A 25 1.01 -4.69 -9.23
C PRO A 25 -0.42 -4.22 -9.54
N LEU A 26 -1.12 -3.73 -8.53
CA LEU A 26 -2.46 -3.15 -8.63
C LEU A 26 -2.40 -1.61 -8.63
N PRO A 27 -3.37 -0.87 -9.17
CA PRO A 27 -3.51 0.56 -8.89
C PRO A 27 -3.51 0.86 -7.38
N PHE A 28 -3.05 2.04 -6.96
CA PHE A 28 -2.90 2.35 -5.53
C PHE A 28 -4.18 2.14 -4.73
N GLU A 29 -5.33 2.57 -5.27
CA GLU A 29 -6.63 2.38 -4.60
C GLU A 29 -7.03 0.91 -4.51
N ASP A 30 -6.80 0.13 -5.57
CA ASP A 30 -7.10 -1.31 -5.62
C ASP A 30 -6.18 -2.11 -4.68
N MET A 31 -4.90 -1.74 -4.59
CA MET A 31 -3.95 -2.29 -3.62
C MET A 31 -4.45 -2.03 -2.19
N LEU A 32 -4.89 -0.81 -1.88
CA LEU A 32 -5.46 -0.49 -0.56
C LEU A 32 -6.73 -1.32 -0.30
N ALA A 33 -7.62 -1.43 -1.29
CA ALA A 33 -8.81 -2.28 -1.21
C ALA A 33 -8.45 -3.73 -0.87
N CYS A 34 -7.50 -4.28 -1.62
CA CYS A 34 -7.12 -5.68 -1.59
C CYS A 34 -6.36 -6.04 -0.31
N HIS A 35 -5.40 -5.20 0.09
CA HIS A 35 -4.43 -5.56 1.13
C HIS A 35 -4.70 -4.90 2.47
N THR A 36 -5.27 -3.69 2.51
CA THR A 36 -5.38 -2.94 3.77
C THR A 36 -6.78 -2.94 4.37
N ARG A 37 -7.80 -3.35 3.60
CA ARG A 37 -9.23 -3.15 3.94
C ARG A 37 -9.54 -1.70 4.37
N CYS A 38 -8.65 -0.75 4.11
CA CYS A 38 -8.69 0.61 4.65
C CYS A 38 -9.49 1.60 3.79
N LEU A 39 -10.04 1.19 2.65
CA LEU A 39 -10.90 2.09 1.86
C LEU A 39 -12.11 2.62 2.66
N THR A 40 -12.51 1.92 3.73
CA THR A 40 -13.48 2.36 4.74
C THR A 40 -12.91 2.35 6.18
N GLY A 41 -11.60 2.16 6.32
CA GLY A 41 -10.91 2.02 7.60
C GLY A 41 -10.30 3.32 8.12
N CYS A 42 -9.41 3.23 9.11
CA CYS A 42 -8.84 4.41 9.78
C CYS A 42 -7.89 5.25 8.90
N GLY A 43 -7.46 4.73 7.75
CA GLY A 43 -6.58 5.43 6.81
C GLY A 43 -5.13 5.66 7.28
N SER A 44 -4.76 5.27 8.50
CA SER A 44 -3.47 5.60 9.11
C SER A 44 -2.24 5.07 8.35
N CYS A 45 -2.39 3.96 7.62
CA CYS A 45 -1.31 3.38 6.82
C CYS A 45 -1.14 4.03 5.43
N ILE A 46 -2.12 4.79 4.95
CA ILE A 46 -2.20 5.26 3.54
C ILE A 46 -1.04 6.21 3.21
N ASP A 47 -0.78 7.21 4.04
CA ASP A 47 0.27 8.21 3.78
C ASP A 47 1.66 7.58 3.75
N GLN A 48 1.91 6.60 4.62
CA GLN A 48 3.18 5.88 4.65
C GLN A 48 3.34 5.00 3.42
N ILE A 49 2.32 4.24 3.03
CA ILE A 49 2.36 3.43 1.80
C ILE A 49 2.57 4.35 0.59
N ARG A 50 1.88 5.50 0.52
CA ARG A 50 2.06 6.50 -0.53
C ARG A 50 3.49 7.02 -0.58
N ALA A 51 4.11 7.31 0.58
CA ALA A 51 5.51 7.73 0.65
C ALA A 51 6.46 6.62 0.16
N CYS A 52 6.27 5.38 0.62
CA CYS A 52 7.08 4.23 0.21
C CYS A 52 6.99 3.96 -1.30
N VAL A 53 5.79 4.04 -1.88
CA VAL A 53 5.62 3.81 -3.32
C VAL A 53 6.07 5.01 -4.16
N LYS A 54 5.95 6.25 -3.67
CA LYS A 54 6.47 7.42 -4.38
C LYS A 54 8.00 7.39 -4.50
N ASP A 55 8.67 6.94 -3.44
CA ASP A 55 10.12 6.71 -3.46
C ASP A 55 10.48 5.52 -4.37
N SER A 56 9.66 4.48 -4.32
CA SER A 56 9.79 3.29 -5.15
C SER A 56 9.01 3.41 -6.46
N LYS A 57 9.57 4.11 -7.46
CA LYS A 57 9.06 4.33 -8.84
C LYS A 57 8.61 3.07 -9.65
N ARG A 58 8.36 1.91 -9.04
CA ARG A 58 8.34 0.59 -9.69
C ARG A 58 7.12 -0.31 -9.42
N PHE A 59 6.09 0.14 -8.72
CA PHE A 59 5.07 -0.80 -8.23
C PHE A 59 3.66 -0.65 -8.81
N PHE A 60 3.40 0.29 -9.71
CA PHE A 60 2.08 0.41 -10.33
C PHE A 60 2.11 -0.06 -11.77
N ALA A 61 1.18 -0.96 -12.10
CA ALA A 61 0.81 -1.25 -13.48
C ALA A 61 0.20 0.04 -14.05
N ALA A 62 1.08 0.89 -14.58
CA ALA A 62 0.79 2.02 -15.44
C ALA A 62 -0.62 2.62 -15.28
N GLU A 63 -0.75 3.72 -14.53
CA GLU A 63 -1.61 4.79 -15.04
C GLU A 63 -0.93 5.34 -16.31
N GLN A 64 -1.09 4.61 -17.41
CA GLN A 64 -0.98 5.17 -18.75
C GLN A 64 -2.28 5.95 -18.99
N GLN A 65 -2.26 7.24 -18.70
CA GLN A 65 -3.18 8.21 -19.26
C GLN A 65 -2.28 9.28 -19.88
N ALA A 66 -1.98 9.15 -21.17
CA ALA A 66 -2.72 9.75 -22.31
C ALA A 66 -2.34 11.23 -22.49
#